data_AF-A0A392VNA0-F1
#
_entry.id   AF-A0A392VNA0-F1
#
_cell.length_a   1.000
_cell.length_b   1.000
_cell.length_c   1.000
_cell.angle_alpha   90.00
_cell.angle_beta   90.00
_cell.angle_gamma   90.00
#
_symmetry.space_group_name_H-M   'P 1'
#
loop_
_entity.id
_entity.type
_entity.pdbx_description
1 polymer ?
#
loop_
_entity_poly.entity_id
_entity_poly.type
_entity_poly.pdbx_seq_one_letter_code
_entity_poly.pdbx_strand_id
1 'polypeptide(L)' 'SDFELGMAASMYEQYYMMDWVLPHYSPPLMTAVHDYRAQVPTSSYYQQ' A
#
# COMPACT_ATOMS: atom_id res chain seq x y z
N SER A 1 -11.75 5.24 31.65
CA SER A 1 -11.85 6.73 31.69
C SER A 1 -11.88 7.27 30.27
N ASP A 2 -12.23 8.54 30.05
CA ASP A 2 -12.26 9.13 28.69
C ASP A 2 -10.90 9.02 27.97
N PHE A 3 -9.81 8.96 28.74
CA PHE A 3 -8.46 8.72 28.24
C PHE A 3 -8.29 7.34 27.57
N GLU A 4 -8.79 6.27 28.21
CA GLU A 4 -8.71 4.92 27.65
C GLU A 4 -9.57 4.80 26.39
N LEU A 5 -10.73 5.46 26.37
CA LEU A 5 -11.62 5.50 25.21
C LEU A 5 -10.97 6.24 24.03
N GLY A 6 -10.27 7.35 24.30
CA GLY A 6 -9.50 8.07 23.29
C GLY A 6 -8.33 7.25 22.72
N MET A 7 -7.65 6.46 23.55
CA MET A 7 -6.61 5.55 23.07
C MET A 7 -7.19 4.42 22.21
N ALA A 8 -8.30 3.82 22.62
CA ALA A 8 -8.96 2.77 21.86
C ALA A 8 -9.48 3.27 20.49
N ALA A 9 -10.06 4.48 20.45
CA ALA A 9 -10.54 5.10 19.22
C ALA A 9 -9.40 5.41 18.23
N SER A 10 -8.29 5.98 18.71
CA SER A 10 -7.13 6.28 17.85
C SER A 10 -6.43 5.02 17.32
N MET A 11 -6.41 3.93 18.10
CA MET A 11 -5.94 2.63 17.64
C MET A 11 -6.85 2.06 16.55
N TYR A 12 -8.18 2.11 16.75
CA TYR A 12 -9.15 1.64 15.76
C TYR A 12 -9.05 2.41 14.43
N GLU A 13 -8.91 3.73 14.48
CA GLU A 13 -8.69 4.54 13.29
C GLU A 13 -7.40 4.16 12.58
N GLN A 14 -6.28 4.01 13.30
CA GLN A 14 -5.01 3.58 12.70
C GLN A 14 -5.13 2.22 12.01
N TYR A 15 -5.78 1.24 12.66
CA TYR A 15 -6.02 -0.07 12.05
C TYR A 15 -6.87 0.03 10.78
N TYR A 16 -7.97 0.78 10.85
CA TYR A 16 -8.83 1.02 9.70
C TYR A 16 -8.05 1.68 8.56
N MET A 17 -7.23 2.69 8.83
CA MET A 17 -6.46 3.38 7.79
C MET A 17 -5.33 2.52 7.22
N MET A 18 -4.68 1.67 8.02
CA MET A 18 -3.70 0.70 7.52
C MET A 18 -4.35 -0.35 6.62
N ASP A 19 -5.52 -0.87 6.98
CA ASP A 19 -6.26 -1.84 6.17
C ASP A 19 -6.79 -1.22 4.86
N TRP A 20 -7.11 0.07 4.85
CA TRP A 20 -7.64 0.76 3.67
C TRP A 20 -6.55 1.30 2.72
N VAL A 21 -5.37 1.66 3.22
CA VAL A 21 -4.29 2.27 2.42
C VAL A 21 -3.32 1.26 1.84
N LEU A 22 -3.24 0.05 2.40
CA LEU A 22 -2.53 -1.04 1.72
C LEU A 22 -3.45 -1.63 0.66
N PRO A 23 -3.18 -1.44 -0.65
CA PRO A 23 -3.80 -2.29 -1.62
C PRO A 23 -3.38 -3.72 -1.26
N HIS A 24 -4.37 -4.59 -1.08
CA HIS A 24 -4.19 -6.01 -0.80
C HIS A 24 -3.64 -6.72 -2.05
N TYR A 25 -2.56 -6.21 -2.61
CA TYR A 25 -1.82 -6.89 -3.64
C TYR A 25 -1.09 -8.02 -2.94
N SER A 26 -1.57 -9.24 -3.18
CA SER A 26 -0.92 -10.45 -2.70
C SER A 26 0.59 -10.38 -3.03
N PRO A 27 1.49 -10.80 -2.13
CA PRO A 27 2.94 -10.77 -2.38
C PRO A 27 3.36 -11.27 -3.78
N PRO A 28 2.76 -12.34 -4.35
CA PRO A 28 3.07 -12.78 -5.71
C PRO A 28 2.78 -11.76 -6.81
N LEU A 29 1.73 -10.93 -6.66
CA LEU A 29 1.35 -9.92 -7.63
C LEU A 29 2.32 -8.73 -7.60
N MET A 30 2.77 -8.33 -6.41
CA MET A 30 3.81 -7.30 -6.27
C MET A 30 5.13 -7.75 -6.90
N THR A 31 5.52 -9.01 -6.69
CA THR A 31 6.68 -9.62 -7.34
C THR A 31 6.54 -9.63 -8.86
N ALA A 32 5.40 -10.10 -9.38
CA ALA A 32 5.15 -10.15 -10.82
C ALA A 32 5.19 -8.76 -11.48
N VAL A 33 4.65 -7.74 -10.82
CA VAL A 33 4.71 -6.34 -11.30
C VAL A 33 6.16 -5.84 -11.32
N HIS A 34 6.95 -6.16 -10.30
CA HIS A 34 8.36 -5.77 -10.24
C HIS A 34 9.17 -6.44 -11.35
N ASP A 35 9.02 -7.75 -11.54
CA ASP A 35 9.71 -8.51 -12.59
C ASP A 35 9.31 -8.03 -13.99
N TYR A 36 8.04 -7.72 -14.21
CA TYR A 36 7.57 -7.14 -15.47
C TYR A 36 8.21 -5.77 -15.74
N ARG A 37 8.31 -4.91 -14.72
CA ARG A 37 8.93 -3.57 -14.84
C ARG A 37 10.44 -3.64 -15.06
N ALA A 38 11.11 -4.69 -14.57
CA ALA A 38 12.53 -4.92 -14.83
C ALA A 38 12.77 -5.43 -16.26
N GLN A 39 11.83 -6.19 -16.82
CA GLN A 39 11.93 -6.75 -18.17
C GLN A 39 11.52 -5.77 -19.26
N VAL A 40 10.56 -4.88 -18.98
CA VAL A 40 10.09 -3.88 -19.94
C VAL A 40 10.80 -2.56 -19.64
N PRO A 41 11.74 -2.11 -20.49
CA PRO A 41 12.26 -0.76 -20.39
C PRO A 41 11.06 0.18 -20.43
N THR A 42 10.92 1.06 -19.44
CA THR A 42 9.93 2.13 -19.51
C THR A 42 10.24 2.93 -20.76
N SER A 43 9.46 2.71 -21.82
CA SER A 43 9.52 3.50 -23.03
C SER A 43 9.26 4.94 -22.62
N SER A 44 10.31 5.75 -22.57
CA SER A 44 10.14 7.17 -22.36
C SER A 44 9.47 7.73 -23.60
N TYR A 45 8.23 8.18 -23.44
CA TYR A 45 7.46 8.85 -24.49
C TYR A 45 8.18 10.10 -25.04
N TYR A 46 9.23 10.58 -24.35
CA TYR A 46 10.03 11.75 -24.70
C TYR A 46 11.39 11.43 -25.35
N GLN A 47 11.67 10.17 -25.73
CA GLN A 47 12.95 9.78 -26.37
C GLN A 47 12.88 9.65 -27.91
N GLN A 48 11.86 10.20 -28.57
CA GLN A 48 11.77 10.27 -30.05
C GLN A 48 12.15 11.64 -30.59
#